data_AF-A0A396GNZ4-F1
#
_entry.id   AF-A0A396GNZ4-F1
#
_cell.length_a   1.000
_cell.length_b   1.000
_cell.length_c   1.000
_cell.angle_alpha   90.00
_cell.angle_beta   90.00
_cell.angle_gamma   90.00
#
_symmetry.space_group_name_H-M   'P 1'
#
loop_
_entity.id
_entity.type
_entity.pdbx_description
1 polymer ?
#
loop_
_entity_poly.entity_id
_entity_poly.type
_entity_poly.pdbx_seq_one_letter_code
_entity_poly.pdbx_strand_id
1 'polypeptide(L)'
;MEDPLLRNQNAAVQARTKAQNRANVLQLKLIGQSHPTGLTANLLKLFEPRPPLEYKPPPEKRKCPPLTGMAQFVSKFAEPGEPEYSPPVPVVETPAERRARVHKLRLEKGAAKAAEELEKYDPHNDPNISGDPYKTLFVARLSYETTESRIKREFESYGAIKRVGILNMFKRVR
;
A
#
# COMPACT_ATOMS: atom_id res chain seq x y z
N MET A 1 13.02 35.03 39.50
CA MET A 1 12.58 34.05 40.51
C MET A 1 11.51 34.71 41.36
N GLU A 2 10.25 34.42 41.06
CA GLU A 2 9.17 34.26 42.04
C GLU A 2 8.20 33.27 41.39
N ASP A 3 8.03 32.12 42.04
CA ASP A 3 7.23 31.00 41.54
C ASP A 3 5.73 31.31 41.65
N PRO A 4 4.91 30.97 40.63
CA PRO A 4 3.46 31.19 40.61
C PRO A 4 2.66 30.20 41.50
N LEU A 5 3.28 29.51 42.45
CA LEU A 5 2.65 28.40 43.20
C LEU A 5 2.28 28.69 44.66
N LEU A 6 2.29 29.94 45.14
CA LEU A 6 1.73 30.24 46.46
C LEU A 6 0.95 31.56 46.52
N ARG A 7 -0.39 31.49 46.35
CA ARG A 7 -1.31 32.42 47.06
C ARG A 7 -2.69 31.84 47.38
N ASN A 8 -2.85 31.63 48.69
CA ASN A 8 -4.02 31.75 49.56
C ASN A 8 -5.27 30.87 49.33
N GLN A 9 -5.43 29.85 50.17
CA GLN A 9 -6.47 28.81 50.10
C GLN A 9 -7.85 29.16 50.72
N ASN A 10 -8.14 30.39 51.15
CA ASN A 10 -9.46 30.69 51.76
C ASN A 10 -9.99 32.11 51.44
N ALA A 11 -10.58 32.32 50.25
CA ALA A 11 -11.35 33.53 49.95
C ALA A 11 -12.57 33.22 49.07
N ALA A 12 -13.63 32.70 49.68
CA ALA A 12 -14.97 32.70 49.08
C ALA A 12 -15.59 34.10 49.23
N VAL A 13 -15.94 34.75 48.11
CA VAL A 13 -16.78 35.96 48.10
C VAL A 13 -17.94 35.74 47.14
N GLN A 14 -19.14 35.75 47.70
CA GLN A 14 -20.41 35.40 47.07
C GLN A 14 -20.92 36.49 46.12
N ALA A 15 -21.39 36.12 44.93
CA ALA A 15 -22.15 36.99 44.04
C ALA A 15 -23.64 37.00 44.47
N ARG A 16 -24.12 38.11 45.04
CA ARG A 16 -25.56 38.32 45.31
C ARG A 16 -26.25 38.79 44.04
N THR A 17 -27.31 38.09 43.62
CA THR A 17 -28.22 38.56 42.56
C THR A 17 -29.13 39.67 43.10
N LYS A 18 -29.17 40.81 42.40
CA LYS A 18 -30.06 41.93 42.72
C LYS A 18 -31.50 41.49 42.46
N ALA A 19 -32.38 41.60 43.46
CA ALA A 19 -33.78 41.21 43.33
C ALA A 19 -34.44 41.99 42.18
N GLN A 20 -34.85 41.28 41.12
CA GLN A 20 -35.64 41.88 40.04
C GLN A 20 -37.03 42.26 40.59
N ASN A 21 -37.48 43.48 40.30
CA ASN A 21 -38.80 43.98 40.73
C ASN A 21 -39.90 42.98 40.33
N ARG A 22 -40.72 42.57 41.30
CA ARG A 22 -41.82 41.61 41.12
C ARG A 22 -42.75 41.96 39.94
N ALA A 23 -42.95 43.24 39.67
CA ALA A 23 -43.73 43.71 38.52
C ALA A 23 -43.14 43.27 37.16
N ASN A 24 -41.82 43.37 36.98
CA ASN A 24 -41.14 42.92 35.76
C ASN A 24 -41.21 41.38 35.60
N VAL A 25 -41.07 40.65 36.71
CA VAL A 25 -41.15 39.18 36.70
C VAL A 25 -42.58 38.71 36.38
N LEU A 26 -43.61 39.39 36.91
CA LEU A 26 -45.00 39.09 36.61
C LEU A 26 -45.37 39.43 35.15
N GLN A 27 -44.84 40.53 34.61
CA GLN A 27 -45.07 40.93 33.22
C GLN A 27 -44.41 39.94 32.24
N LEU A 28 -43.19 39.47 32.50
CA LEU A 28 -42.57 38.38 31.72
C LEU A 28 -43.35 37.07 31.82
N LYS A 29 -43.88 36.74 33.00
CA LYS A 29 -44.66 35.51 33.23
C LYS A 29 -46.00 35.53 32.51
N LEU A 30 -46.61 36.71 32.34
CA LEU A 30 -47.84 36.90 31.55
C LEU A 30 -47.57 36.84 30.04
N ILE A 31 -46.41 37.33 29.57
CA ILE A 31 -45.95 37.16 28.18
C ILE A 31 -45.74 35.66 27.88
N GLY A 32 -45.21 34.88 28.82
CA GLY A 32 -45.04 33.43 28.70
C GLY A 32 -46.33 32.60 28.74
N GLN A 33 -47.49 33.21 29.01
CA GLN A 33 -48.81 32.59 28.84
C GLN A 33 -49.44 32.86 27.47
N SER A 34 -48.79 33.68 26.64
CA SER A 34 -49.21 33.93 25.25
C SER A 34 -48.66 32.85 24.31
N HIS A 35 -49.18 32.81 23.08
CA HIS A 35 -48.99 31.80 22.02
C HIS A 35 -47.67 30.98 22.12
N PRO A 36 -47.68 29.65 21.86
CA PRO A 36 -46.55 28.73 22.14
C PRO A 36 -45.18 29.12 21.56
N THR A 37 -45.12 30.05 20.60
CA THR A 37 -43.86 30.58 20.06
C THR A 37 -43.25 31.69 20.92
N GLY A 38 -43.92 32.16 21.99
CA GLY A 38 -43.46 33.24 22.87
C GLY A 38 -43.44 34.64 22.22
N LEU A 39 -44.02 34.80 21.03
CA LEU A 39 -44.09 36.07 20.31
C LEU A 39 -45.29 36.92 20.78
N THR A 40 -45.13 38.24 20.74
CA THR A 40 -46.21 39.17 21.08
C THR A 40 -47.30 39.19 19.99
N ALA A 41 -48.53 39.58 20.34
CA ALA A 41 -49.67 39.57 19.42
C ALA A 41 -49.43 40.35 18.11
N ASN A 42 -48.71 41.48 18.16
CA ASN A 42 -48.38 42.28 16.97
C ASN A 42 -47.43 41.54 16.02
N LEU A 43 -46.49 40.75 16.55
CA LEU A 43 -45.56 39.96 15.76
C LEU A 43 -46.23 38.71 15.19
N LEU A 44 -47.11 38.06 15.95
CA LEU A 44 -47.85 36.88 15.48
C LEU A 44 -48.69 37.17 14.23
N LYS A 45 -49.22 38.39 14.11
CA LYS A 45 -49.98 38.83 12.92
C LYS A 45 -49.18 38.79 11.62
N LEU A 46 -47.85 38.92 11.69
CA LEU A 46 -46.97 38.82 10.52
C LEU A 46 -46.77 37.36 10.06
N PHE A 47 -47.04 36.40 10.94
CA PHE A 47 -46.88 34.97 10.71
C PHE A 47 -48.21 34.26 10.52
N GLU A 48 -49.27 34.99 10.15
CA GLU A 48 -50.54 34.38 9.75
C GLU A 48 -50.28 33.41 8.58
N PRO A 49 -50.74 32.15 8.68
CA PRO A 49 -50.51 31.18 7.64
C PRO A 49 -51.16 31.66 6.34
N ARG A 50 -50.51 31.38 5.21
CA ARG A 50 -51.13 31.60 3.90
C ARG A 50 -52.39 30.76 3.78
N PRO A 51 -53.39 31.21 3.00
CA PRO A 51 -54.53 30.37 2.66
C PRO A 51 -54.04 29.03 2.08
N PRO A 52 -54.77 27.93 2.34
CA PRO A 52 -54.37 26.61 1.86
C PRO A 52 -54.18 26.63 0.34
N LEU A 53 -53.11 26.01 -0.12
CA LEU A 53 -52.78 25.97 -1.55
C LEU A 53 -53.90 25.23 -2.31
N GLU A 54 -54.24 25.76 -3.48
CA GLU A 54 -55.12 25.06 -4.42
C GLU A 54 -54.46 23.73 -4.83
N TYR A 55 -55.20 22.64 -4.66
CA TYR A 55 -54.72 21.33 -5.08
C TYR A 55 -54.58 21.28 -6.61
N LYS A 56 -53.38 20.93 -7.07
CA LYS A 56 -53.13 20.52 -8.46
C LYS A 56 -52.73 19.06 -8.48
N PRO A 57 -53.29 18.26 -9.41
CA PRO A 57 -52.90 16.86 -9.53
C PRO A 57 -51.40 16.74 -9.79
N PRO A 58 -50.71 15.71 -9.26
CA PRO A 58 -49.31 15.47 -9.56
C PRO A 58 -49.07 15.37 -11.08
N PRO A 59 -47.93 15.90 -11.58
CA PRO A 59 -47.61 15.77 -13.00
C PRO A 59 -47.48 14.30 -13.39
N GLU A 60 -48.01 13.96 -14.56
CA GLU A 60 -47.97 12.57 -15.06
C GLU A 60 -46.52 12.12 -15.29
N LYS A 61 -46.18 10.93 -14.79
CA LYS A 61 -44.86 10.34 -15.01
C LYS A 61 -44.72 9.96 -16.48
N ARG A 62 -43.74 10.56 -17.16
CA ARG A 62 -43.44 10.22 -18.55
C ARG A 62 -42.85 8.81 -18.62
N LYS A 63 -43.36 7.97 -19.51
CA LYS A 63 -42.75 6.69 -19.86
C LYS A 63 -41.54 6.95 -20.76
N CYS A 64 -40.47 6.17 -20.58
CA CYS A 64 -39.37 6.15 -21.55
C CYS A 64 -39.89 5.61 -22.88
N PRO A 65 -39.34 6.04 -24.03
CA PRO A 65 -39.61 5.41 -25.31
C PRO A 65 -39.37 3.89 -25.24
N PRO A 66 -40.14 3.08 -26.00
CA PRO A 66 -39.94 1.64 -26.03
C PRO A 66 -38.54 1.30 -26.58
N LEU A 67 -37.93 0.24 -26.05
CA LEU A 67 -36.67 -0.28 -26.59
C LEU A 67 -36.88 -0.73 -28.04
N THR A 68 -36.03 -0.26 -28.94
CA THR A 68 -35.99 -0.71 -30.34
C THR A 68 -34.84 -1.71 -30.50
N GLY A 69 -34.99 -2.68 -31.41
CA GLY A 69 -33.93 -3.63 -31.71
C GLY A 69 -32.74 -3.00 -32.46
N MET A 70 -31.62 -3.72 -32.51
CA MET A 70 -30.39 -3.25 -33.17
C MET A 70 -30.37 -3.46 -34.70
N ALA A 71 -31.42 -4.06 -35.29
CA ALA A 71 -31.47 -4.42 -36.71
C ALA A 71 -31.28 -3.22 -37.66
N GLN A 72 -31.71 -2.02 -37.26
CA GLN A 72 -31.56 -0.79 -38.04
C GLN A 72 -30.10 -0.37 -38.24
N PHE A 73 -29.17 -0.90 -37.43
CA PHE A 73 -27.75 -0.54 -37.45
C PHE A 73 -26.89 -1.55 -38.21
N VAL A 74 -27.46 -2.69 -38.65
CA VAL A 74 -26.72 -3.73 -39.38
C VAL A 74 -26.14 -3.19 -40.69
N SER A 75 -26.85 -2.27 -41.35
CA SER A 75 -26.38 -1.59 -42.57
C SER A 75 -25.21 -0.62 -42.33
N LYS A 76 -24.89 -0.30 -41.07
CA LYS A 76 -23.77 0.56 -40.70
C LYS A 76 -22.53 -0.23 -40.29
N PHE A 77 -22.60 -1.56 -40.27
CA PHE A 77 -21.43 -2.38 -39.97
C PHE A 77 -20.46 -2.33 -41.14
N ALA A 78 -19.17 -2.30 -40.82
CA ALA A 78 -18.13 -2.37 -41.83
C ALA A 78 -18.30 -3.68 -42.64
N GLU A 79 -18.10 -3.61 -43.95
CA GLU A 79 -18.19 -4.79 -44.82
C GLU A 79 -16.87 -5.56 -44.83
N PRO A 80 -16.89 -6.87 -45.16
CA PRO A 80 -15.67 -7.64 -45.34
C PRO A 80 -14.75 -7.01 -46.41
N GLY A 81 -13.65 -6.39 -45.96
CA GLY A 81 -12.71 -5.66 -46.83
C GLY A 81 -12.36 -4.26 -46.30
N GLU A 82 -13.21 -3.68 -45.46
CA GLU A 82 -12.94 -2.41 -44.79
C GLU A 82 -11.97 -2.59 -43.61
N PRO A 83 -11.03 -1.65 -43.38
CA PRO A 83 -10.04 -1.77 -42.31
C PRO A 83 -10.68 -1.77 -40.91
N GLU A 84 -11.88 -1.19 -40.76
CA GLU A 84 -12.65 -1.13 -39.51
C GLU A 84 -13.41 -2.43 -39.21
N TYR A 85 -13.59 -3.32 -40.20
CA TYR A 85 -14.24 -4.62 -40.01
C TYR A 85 -13.38 -5.57 -39.18
N SER A 86 -12.05 -5.47 -39.33
CA SER A 86 -11.11 -6.35 -38.64
C SER A 86 -10.82 -5.80 -37.24
N PRO A 87 -10.87 -6.61 -36.17
CA PRO A 87 -10.52 -6.15 -34.84
C PRO A 87 -9.08 -5.60 -34.82
N PRO A 88 -8.80 -4.53 -34.06
CA PRO A 88 -7.47 -3.97 -33.98
C PRO A 88 -6.50 -5.06 -33.50
N VAL A 89 -5.39 -5.25 -34.22
CA VAL A 89 -4.38 -6.24 -33.87
C VAL A 89 -3.84 -5.88 -32.49
N PRO A 90 -3.96 -6.76 -31.48
CA PRO A 90 -3.44 -6.47 -30.16
C PRO A 90 -1.92 -6.34 -30.25
N VAL A 91 -1.38 -5.23 -29.72
CA VAL A 91 0.07 -5.02 -29.64
C VAL A 91 0.61 -6.00 -28.60
N VAL A 92 1.07 -7.15 -29.07
CA VAL A 92 1.67 -8.22 -28.24
C VAL A 92 3.18 -8.25 -28.43
N GLU A 93 3.90 -8.64 -27.39
CA GLU A 93 5.36 -8.85 -27.48
C GLU A 93 5.67 -9.79 -28.65
N THR A 94 6.61 -9.41 -29.51
CA THR A 94 7.14 -10.34 -30.50
C THR A 94 7.87 -11.50 -29.78
N PRO A 95 7.97 -12.69 -30.39
CA PRO A 95 8.76 -13.78 -29.81
C PRO A 95 10.23 -13.43 -29.53
N ALA A 96 10.79 -12.44 -30.24
CA ALA A 96 12.13 -11.91 -29.99
C ALA A 96 12.18 -11.07 -28.70
N GLU A 97 11.22 -10.16 -28.51
CA GLU A 97 11.09 -9.33 -27.30
C GLU A 97 10.86 -10.20 -26.06
N ARG A 98 9.99 -11.20 -26.16
CA ARG A 98 9.75 -12.16 -25.07
C ARG A 98 11.04 -12.89 -24.68
N ARG A 99 11.84 -13.35 -25.64
CA ARG A 99 13.12 -14.03 -25.38
C ARG A 99 14.13 -13.08 -24.72
N ALA A 100 14.23 -11.84 -25.19
CA ALA A 100 15.10 -10.83 -24.61
C ALA A 100 14.71 -10.52 -23.15
N ARG A 101 13.41 -10.38 -22.87
CA ARG A 101 12.89 -10.16 -21.52
C ARG A 101 13.21 -11.32 -20.58
N VAL A 102 12.99 -12.56 -21.01
CA VAL A 102 13.30 -13.76 -20.21
C VAL A 102 14.81 -13.88 -19.95
N HIS A 103 15.64 -13.60 -20.95
CA HIS A 103 17.10 -13.62 -20.80
C HIS A 103 17.57 -12.59 -19.77
N LYS A 104 17.08 -11.35 -19.87
CA LYS A 104 17.39 -10.28 -18.91
C LYS A 104 16.99 -10.66 -17.48
N LEU A 105 15.76 -11.15 -17.30
CA LEU A 105 15.27 -11.58 -16.00
C LEU A 105 16.11 -12.73 -15.41
N ARG A 106 16.55 -13.69 -16.24
CA ARG A 106 17.40 -14.79 -15.81
C ARG A 106 18.78 -14.29 -15.36
N LEU A 107 19.35 -13.33 -16.08
CA LEU A 107 20.64 -12.73 -15.74
C LEU A 107 20.56 -11.96 -14.42
N GLU A 108 19.52 -11.13 -14.24
CA GLU A 108 19.27 -10.37 -13.01
C GLU A 108 19.08 -11.30 -11.81
N LYS A 109 18.27 -12.37 -11.96
CA LYS A 109 18.08 -13.37 -10.91
C LYS A 109 19.37 -14.12 -10.57
N GLY A 110 20.20 -14.41 -11.57
CA GLY A 110 21.51 -15.03 -11.36
C GLY A 110 22.47 -14.12 -10.59
N ALA A 111 22.51 -12.83 -10.95
CA ALA A 111 23.32 -11.83 -10.26
C ALA A 111 22.87 -11.62 -8.81
N ALA A 112 21.56 -11.54 -8.57
CA ALA A 112 21.01 -11.42 -7.22
C ALA A 112 21.37 -12.62 -6.34
N LYS A 113 21.27 -13.85 -6.87
CA LYS A 113 21.65 -15.07 -6.15
C LYS A 113 23.15 -15.09 -5.82
N ALA A 114 24.00 -14.70 -6.76
CA ALA A 114 25.44 -14.62 -6.54
C ALA A 114 25.81 -13.58 -5.47
N ALA A 115 25.12 -12.44 -5.43
CA ALA A 115 25.31 -11.43 -4.39
C ALA A 115 24.89 -11.95 -3.01
N GLU A 116 23.74 -12.62 -2.92
CA GLU A 116 23.26 -13.25 -1.67
C GLU A 116 24.22 -14.35 -1.17
N GLU A 117 24.76 -15.16 -2.07
CA GLU A 117 25.76 -16.19 -1.74
C GLU A 117 27.09 -15.56 -1.28
N LEU A 118 27.47 -14.41 -1.85
CA LEU A 118 28.67 -13.68 -1.45
C LEU A 118 28.54 -13.10 -0.03
N GLU A 119 27.38 -12.54 0.32
CA GLU A 119 27.12 -12.03 1.68
C GLU A 119 27.21 -13.13 2.75
N LYS A 120 26.82 -14.36 2.38
CA LYS A 120 26.88 -15.53 3.27
C LYS A 120 28.25 -16.19 3.31
N TYR A 121 29.16 -15.83 2.40
CA TYR A 121 30.45 -16.50 2.27
C TYR A 121 31.44 -15.98 3.32
N ASP A 122 31.70 -16.80 4.34
CA ASP A 122 32.69 -16.54 5.38
C ASP A 122 33.79 -17.61 5.39
N PRO A 123 34.96 -17.33 4.79
CA PRO A 123 36.10 -18.25 4.77
C PRO A 123 36.69 -18.57 6.15
N HIS A 124 36.51 -17.69 7.14
CA HIS A 124 37.13 -17.85 8.46
C HIS A 124 36.37 -18.85 9.33
N ASN A 125 35.07 -19.01 9.07
CA ASN A 125 34.20 -19.91 9.81
C ASN A 125 33.89 -21.22 9.06
N ASP A 126 34.52 -21.47 7.91
CA ASP A 126 34.34 -22.71 7.15
C ASP A 126 35.11 -23.89 7.79
N PRO A 127 34.43 -24.97 8.23
CA PRO A 127 35.09 -26.13 8.84
C PRO A 127 36.05 -26.88 7.89
N ASN A 128 35.93 -26.68 6.58
CA ASN A 128 36.82 -27.31 5.59
C ASN A 128 38.15 -26.56 5.46
N ILE A 129 38.19 -25.29 5.85
CA ILE A 129 39.37 -24.43 5.75
C ILE A 129 40.12 -24.46 7.08
N SER A 130 41.42 -24.71 7.05
CA SER A 130 42.26 -24.57 8.25
C SER A 130 43.72 -24.36 7.89
N GLY A 131 44.51 -23.85 8.83
CA GLY A 131 45.93 -23.55 8.63
C GLY A 131 46.21 -22.11 8.19
N ASP A 132 47.45 -21.86 7.78
CA ASP A 132 47.95 -20.53 7.42
C ASP A 132 47.70 -20.25 5.93
N PRO A 133 46.99 -19.16 5.56
CA PRO A 133 46.72 -18.84 4.16
C PRO A 133 47.99 -18.61 3.33
N TYR A 134 49.08 -18.10 3.93
CA TYR A 134 50.34 -17.86 3.22
C TYR A 134 51.16 -19.13 2.97
N LYS A 135 50.76 -20.26 3.56
CA LYS A 135 51.41 -21.57 3.42
C LYS A 135 50.50 -22.59 2.71
N THR A 136 49.42 -22.14 2.09
CA THR A 136 48.44 -23.01 1.42
C THR A 136 48.44 -22.71 -0.08
N LEU A 137 48.67 -23.73 -0.90
CA LEU A 137 48.64 -23.62 -2.37
C LEU A 137 47.29 -24.11 -2.90
N PHE A 138 46.66 -23.31 -3.78
CA PHE A 138 45.49 -23.72 -4.53
C PHE A 138 45.91 -24.28 -5.90
N VAL A 139 45.59 -25.55 -6.14
CA VAL A 139 45.92 -26.25 -7.38
C VAL A 139 44.62 -26.60 -8.11
N ALA A 140 44.42 -26.02 -9.30
CA ALA A 140 43.25 -26.22 -10.14
C ALA A 140 43.58 -27.04 -11.40
N ARG A 141 42.55 -27.42 -12.16
CA ARG A 141 42.65 -28.20 -13.42
C ARG A 141 43.39 -29.54 -13.26
N LEU A 142 43.22 -30.18 -12.12
CA LEU A 142 43.70 -31.55 -11.90
C LEU A 142 42.83 -32.55 -12.67
N SER A 143 43.44 -33.62 -13.18
CA SER A 143 42.68 -34.75 -13.72
C SER A 143 41.81 -35.36 -12.61
N TYR A 144 40.56 -35.71 -12.94
CA TYR A 144 39.62 -36.35 -12.00
C TYR A 144 40.13 -37.68 -11.42
N GLU A 145 41.07 -38.35 -12.09
CA GLU A 145 41.67 -39.61 -11.63
C GLU A 145 42.85 -39.40 -10.66
N THR A 146 43.26 -38.15 -10.44
CA THR A 146 44.41 -37.84 -9.58
C THR A 146 44.07 -38.10 -8.13
N THR A 147 44.81 -39.01 -7.49
CA THR A 147 44.69 -39.30 -6.07
C THR A 147 45.48 -38.31 -5.22
N GLU A 148 45.09 -38.18 -3.95
CA GLU A 148 45.79 -37.34 -2.97
C GLU A 148 47.26 -37.75 -2.82
N SER A 149 47.53 -39.06 -2.85
CA SER A 149 48.90 -39.60 -2.77
C SER A 149 49.78 -39.15 -3.94
N ARG A 150 49.22 -39.05 -5.15
CA ARG A 150 49.94 -38.57 -6.32
C ARG A 150 50.29 -37.10 -6.17
N ILE A 151 49.34 -36.27 -5.74
CA ILE A 151 49.58 -34.84 -5.47
C ILE A 151 50.66 -34.67 -4.40
N LYS A 152 50.54 -35.41 -3.29
CA LYS A 152 51.53 -35.36 -2.22
C LYS A 152 52.93 -35.65 -2.75
N ARG A 153 53.10 -36.73 -3.51
CA ARG A 153 54.41 -37.13 -4.06
C ARG A 153 55.02 -36.07 -4.98
N GLU A 154 54.24 -35.48 -5.88
CA GLU A 154 54.78 -34.48 -6.82
C GLU A 154 55.18 -33.18 -6.08
N PHE A 155 54.36 -32.75 -5.11
CA PHE A 155 54.59 -31.49 -4.40
C PHE A 155 55.57 -31.59 -3.22
N GLU A 156 55.84 -32.80 -2.72
CA GLU A 156 56.80 -33.04 -1.63
C GLU A 156 58.24 -32.66 -2.01
N SER A 157 58.54 -32.66 -3.31
CA SER A 157 59.82 -32.18 -3.85
C SER A 157 60.12 -30.70 -3.52
N TYR A 158 59.09 -29.88 -3.32
CA TYR A 158 59.23 -28.45 -3.03
C TYR A 158 59.24 -28.14 -1.52
N GLY A 159 58.91 -29.12 -0.68
CA GLY A 159 58.92 -28.96 0.78
C GLY A 159 57.98 -29.90 1.50
N ALA A 160 58.11 -29.93 2.84
CA ALA A 160 57.30 -30.79 3.69
C ALA A 160 55.81 -30.37 3.67
N ILE A 161 54.94 -31.31 3.28
CA ILE A 161 53.50 -31.09 3.18
C ILE A 161 52.82 -31.45 4.50
N LYS A 162 52.12 -30.48 5.11
CA LYS A 162 51.33 -30.71 6.34
C LYS A 162 50.00 -31.42 6.10
N ARG A 163 49.29 -31.04 5.03
CA ARG A 163 47.96 -31.56 4.69
C ARG A 163 47.70 -31.39 3.19
N VAL A 164 47.00 -32.35 2.60
CA VAL A 164 46.39 -32.23 1.27
C VAL A 164 44.88 -32.36 1.45
N GLY A 165 44.11 -31.60 0.67
CA GLY A 165 42.65 -31.69 0.66
C GLY A 165 42.17 -31.66 -0.78
N ILE A 166 41.46 -32.70 -1.21
CA ILE A 166 40.80 -32.74 -2.52
C ILE A 166 39.32 -32.37 -2.33
N LEU A 167 38.88 -31.35 -3.05
CA LEU A 167 37.48 -30.95 -3.06
C LEU A 167 36.68 -31.88 -3.99
N ASN A 168 36.02 -32.88 -3.40
CA ASN A 168 35.12 -33.77 -4.13
C ASN A 168 33.70 -33.24 -4.11
N MET A 169 33.09 -33.09 -5.29
CA MET A 169 31.71 -32.57 -5.43
C MET A 169 30.62 -33.65 -5.16
N PHE A 170 30.90 -34.62 -4.30
CA PHE A 170 29.92 -35.63 -3.87
C PHE A 170 29.50 -35.38 -2.42
N LYS A 171 28.49 -34.52 -2.23
CA LYS A 171 27.67 -34.60 -1.02
C LYS A 171 26.85 -35.88 -1.12
N ARG A 172 27.27 -36.92 -0.41
CA ARG A 172 26.49 -38.15 -0.24
C ARG A 172 25.15 -37.75 0.39
N VAL A 173 24.09 -37.72 -0.41
CA VAL A 173 22.71 -37.64 0.08
C VAL A 173 22.55 -38.84 1.01
N ARG A 174 22.32 -38.55 2.28
CA ARG A 174 22.06 -39.57 3.31
C ARG A 174 20.56 -39.69 3.51
#